data_AF-A0A0B6YB90-F1
#
_entry.id   AF-A0A0B6YB90-F1
#
_cell.length_a   1.000
_cell.length_b   1.000
_cell.length_c   1.000
_cell.angle_alpha   90.00
_cell.angle_beta   90.00
_cell.angle_gamma   90.00
#
_symmetry.space_group_name_H-M   'P 1'
#
loop_
_entity.id
_entity.type
_entity.pdbx_description
1 polymer ?
#
loop_
_entity_poly.entity_id
_entity_poly.type
_entity_poly.pdbx_seq_one_letter_code
_entity_poly.pdbx_strand_id
1 'polypeptide(L)'
;GGPVFPWVALGGFTGKEYRTSNAFVITFLINNNLDHSLNEPAKAWEAKFIDYMKNYTQEHPTIHIAFSSERSIEDELERQSTSDIIIIVSSYIIMFTYITICLGQYISLSR
;
A
#
# COMPACT_ATOMS: atom_id res chain seq x y z
N GLY A 1 23.65 -19.57 -10.97
CA GLY A 1 23.27 -18.52 -11.92
C GLY A 1 22.67 -19.18 -13.13
N GLY A 2 21.36 -19.03 -13.33
CA GLY A 2 20.65 -19.52 -14.51
C GLY A 2 20.55 -18.44 -15.60
N PRO A 3 20.04 -18.77 -16.79
CA PRO A 3 19.80 -17.79 -17.84
C PRO A 3 18.72 -16.78 -17.43
N VAL A 4 18.93 -15.50 -17.78
CA VAL A 4 17.89 -14.47 -17.66
C VAL A 4 17.17 -14.37 -19.00
N PHE A 5 15.87 -14.68 -19.01
CA PHE A 5 15.09 -14.65 -20.23
C PHE A 5 14.62 -13.23 -20.59
N PRO A 6 14.54 -12.85 -21.88
CA PRO A 6 14.15 -11.49 -22.26
C PRO A 6 12.75 -11.07 -21.78
N TRP A 7 11.80 -11.99 -21.71
CA TRP A 7 10.42 -11.72 -21.26
C TRP A 7 10.27 -11.50 -19.75
N VAL A 8 11.30 -11.79 -18.94
CA VAL A 8 11.29 -11.45 -17.50
C VAL A 8 11.99 -10.13 -17.19
N ALA A 9 12.77 -9.60 -18.15
CA ALA A 9 13.57 -8.38 -17.97
C ALA A 9 13.06 -7.19 -18.79
N LEU A 10 12.34 -7.45 -19.89
CA LEU A 10 11.86 -6.43 -20.83
C LEU A 10 10.34 -6.53 -21.00
N GLY A 11 9.69 -5.39 -21.22
CA GLY A 11 8.26 -5.28 -21.49
C GLY A 11 7.95 -4.43 -22.72
N GLY A 12 6.76 -4.64 -23.31
CA GLY A 12 6.24 -3.80 -24.39
C GLY A 12 6.81 -4.06 -25.79
N PHE A 13 7.45 -5.21 -26.04
CA PHE A 13 7.93 -5.61 -27.37
C PHE A 13 6.93 -6.55 -28.08
N THR A 14 7.00 -6.61 -29.40
CA THR A 14 6.20 -7.55 -30.21
C THR A 14 7.06 -8.70 -30.72
N GLY A 15 6.60 -9.94 -30.52
CA GLY A 15 7.30 -11.13 -31.01
C GLY A 15 8.70 -11.31 -30.40
N LYS A 16 9.75 -11.20 -31.22
CA LYS A 16 11.17 -11.35 -30.82
C LYS A 16 11.97 -10.04 -30.94
N GLU A 17 11.31 -8.91 -31.16
CA GLU A 17 11.96 -7.60 -31.34
C GLU A 17 12.28 -6.94 -29.99
N TYR A 18 13.18 -7.54 -29.21
CA TYR A 18 13.49 -7.08 -27.85
C TYR A 18 14.06 -5.65 -27.79
N ARG A 19 14.65 -5.16 -28.89
CA ARG A 19 15.23 -3.82 -28.99
C ARG A 19 14.19 -2.70 -28.96
N THR A 20 12.94 -3.00 -29.30
CA THR A 20 11.84 -2.03 -29.31
C THR A 20 11.03 -2.07 -28.01
N SER A 21 11.62 -2.58 -26.92
CA SER A 21 10.96 -2.62 -25.62
C SER A 21 10.83 -1.22 -25.02
N ASN A 22 9.70 -0.97 -24.35
CA ASN A 22 9.36 0.33 -23.78
C ASN A 22 9.54 0.36 -22.27
N ALA A 23 9.70 -0.80 -21.63
CA ALA A 23 9.81 -0.92 -20.18
C ALA A 23 10.89 -1.93 -19.79
N PHE A 24 11.60 -1.61 -18.72
CA PHE A 24 12.50 -2.53 -18.03
C PHE A 24 11.83 -3.07 -16.78
N VAL A 25 11.97 -4.37 -16.54
CA VAL A 25 11.45 -5.06 -15.37
C VAL A 25 12.62 -5.54 -14.54
N ILE A 26 12.66 -5.13 -13.27
CA ILE A 26 13.67 -5.56 -12.31
C ILE A 26 12.94 -6.28 -11.18
N THR A 27 13.34 -7.52 -10.90
CA THR A 27 12.72 -8.35 -9.86
C THR A 27 13.77 -8.76 -8.85
N PHE A 28 13.54 -8.41 -7.58
CA PHE A 28 14.34 -8.88 -6.45
C PHE A 28 13.60 -10.05 -5.81
N LEU A 29 14.25 -11.22 -5.76
CA LEU A 29 13.70 -12.40 -5.11
C LEU A 29 14.22 -12.45 -3.67
N ILE A 30 13.30 -12.49 -2.72
CA ILE A 30 13.59 -12.61 -1.29
C ILE A 30 13.07 -13.96 -0.81
N ASN A 31 13.77 -14.58 0.13
CA ASN A 31 13.35 -15.85 0.70
C ASN A 31 12.16 -15.63 1.64
N ASN A 32 11.08 -16.37 1.40
CA ASN A 32 9.93 -16.43 2.29
C ASN A 32 10.01 -17.71 3.14
N ASN A 33 10.04 -17.56 4.47
CA ASN A 33 10.04 -18.67 5.41
C ASN A 33 8.61 -18.99 5.86
N LEU A 34 8.33 -20.27 6.15
CA LEU A 34 7.04 -20.70 6.72
C LEU A 34 6.79 -20.10 8.11
N ASP A 35 7.85 -19.90 8.88
CA ASP A 35 7.78 -19.18 10.14
C ASP A 35 7.85 -17.67 9.86
N HIS A 36 6.72 -16.99 10.03
CA HIS A 36 6.59 -15.55 9.79
C HIS A 36 7.54 -14.70 10.63
N SER A 37 7.97 -15.18 11.80
CA SER A 37 8.92 -14.44 12.66
C SER A 37 10.30 -14.30 12.01
N LEU A 38 10.68 -15.26 11.15
CA LEU A 38 11.93 -15.25 10.41
C LEU A 38 11.90 -14.31 9.19
N ASN A 39 10.71 -13.82 8.82
CA ASN A 39 10.53 -12.90 7.68
C ASN A 39 10.60 -11.42 8.09
N GLU A 40 10.70 -11.10 9.38
CA GLU A 40 10.82 -9.71 9.85
C GLU A 40 11.99 -8.93 9.23
N PRO A 41 13.19 -9.51 9.04
CA PRO A 41 14.27 -8.82 8.33
C PRO A 41 13.91 -8.50 6.87
N ALA A 42 13.19 -9.39 6.19
CA ALA A 42 12.72 -9.17 4.81
C ALA A 42 11.71 -8.01 4.77
N LYS A 43 10.73 -8.01 5.67
CA LYS A 43 9.74 -6.92 5.79
C LYS A 43 10.40 -5.57 6.10
N ALA A 44 11.43 -5.55 6.95
CA ALA A 44 12.17 -4.33 7.29
C ALA A 44 12.95 -3.79 6.07
N TRP A 45 13.55 -4.70 5.28
CA TRP A 45 14.21 -4.34 4.04
C TRP A 45 13.22 -3.78 3.01
N GLU A 46 12.07 -4.43 2.83
CA GLU A 46 11.02 -3.99 1.92
C GLU A 46 10.48 -2.60 2.27
N ALA A 47 10.27 -2.33 3.56
CA ALA A 47 9.84 -1.01 4.02
C ALA A 47 10.84 0.10 3.62
N LYS A 48 12.15 -0.18 3.73
CA LYS A 48 13.21 0.74 3.30
C LYS A 48 13.30 0.85 1.78
N PHE A 49 13.06 -0.24 1.06
CA PHE A 49 12.99 -0.23 -0.41
C PHE A 49 11.87 0.68 -0.90
N ILE A 50 10.66 0.57 -0.35
CA ILE A 50 9.52 1.44 -0.72
C ILE A 50 9.86 2.91 -0.48
N ASP A 51 10.40 3.24 0.69
CA ASP A 51 10.78 4.62 1.06
C ASP A 51 11.84 5.18 0.10
N TYR A 52 12.87 4.38 -0.18
CA TYR A 52 13.90 4.73 -1.16
C TYR A 52 13.32 4.97 -2.56
N MET A 53 12.46 4.07 -3.05
CA MET A 53 11.88 4.19 -4.39
C MET A 53 10.93 5.40 -4.52
N LYS A 54 10.19 5.74 -3.46
CA LYS A 54 9.38 6.96 -3.41
C LYS A 54 10.27 8.20 -3.57
N ASN A 55 11.35 8.29 -2.81
CA ASN A 55 12.29 9.42 -2.88
C ASN A 55 12.98 9.49 -4.25
N TYR A 56 13.48 8.35 -4.74
CA TYR A 56 14.14 8.26 -6.04
C TYR A 56 13.24 8.70 -7.20
N THR A 57 11.96 8.31 -7.17
CA THR A 57 10.99 8.71 -8.20
C THR A 57 10.68 10.20 -8.14
N GLN A 58 10.69 10.81 -6.96
CA GLN A 58 10.52 12.25 -6.80
C GLN A 58 11.75 13.03 -7.29
N GLU A 59 12.96 12.52 -7.06
CA GLU A 59 14.22 13.14 -7.51
C GLU A 59 14.43 13.03 -9.03
N HIS A 60 13.86 12.01 -9.68
CA HIS A 60 14.05 11.75 -11.12
C HIS A 60 12.73 11.76 -11.91
N PRO A 61 12.08 12.93 -12.09
CA PRO A 61 10.77 13.03 -12.73
C PRO A 61 10.75 12.65 -14.22
N THR A 62 11.92 12.60 -14.87
CA THR A 62 12.05 12.21 -16.29
C THR A 62 11.82 10.70 -16.49
N ILE A 63 11.95 9.89 -15.44
CA ILE A 63 11.80 8.43 -15.51
C ILE A 63 10.50 8.05 -14.82
N HIS A 64 9.60 7.39 -15.55
CA HIS A 64 8.38 6.83 -14.97
C HIS A 64 8.69 5.46 -14.35
N ILE A 65 8.66 5.40 -13.02
CA ILE A 65 8.97 4.19 -12.25
C ILE A 65 7.71 3.72 -11.54
N ALA A 66 7.36 2.45 -11.76
CA ALA A 66 6.34 1.75 -10.99
C ALA A 66 7.05 0.63 -10.20
N PHE A 67 6.76 0.53 -8.91
CA PHE A 67 7.36 -0.45 -8.01
C PHE A 67 6.29 -1.07 -7.11
N SER A 68 6.54 -2.29 -6.64
CA SER A 68 5.68 -3.05 -5.73
C SER A 68 6.56 -3.92 -4.83
N SER A 69 6.13 -4.15 -3.60
CA SER A 69 6.70 -5.18 -2.70
C SER A 69 5.58 -6.08 -2.16
N GLU A 70 5.92 -7.22 -1.57
CA GLU A 70 4.94 -8.15 -0.99
C GLU A 70 4.17 -7.46 0.15
N ARG A 71 4.88 -6.78 1.04
CA ARG A 71 4.30 -6.00 2.15
C ARG A 71 3.47 -4.79 1.71
N SER A 72 3.71 -4.22 0.52
CA SER A 72 3.10 -2.94 0.10
C SER A 72 1.56 -2.96 0.07
N ILE A 73 0.96 -4.13 -0.17
CA ILE A 73 -0.50 -4.31 -0.17
C ILE A 73 -1.04 -4.23 1.27
N GLU A 74 -0.37 -4.89 2.21
CA GLU A 74 -0.76 -4.92 3.62
C GLU A 74 -0.64 -3.54 4.26
N ASP A 75 0.47 -2.84 3.98
CA ASP A 75 0.69 -1.47 4.46
C ASP A 75 -0.39 -0.51 3.94
N GLU A 76 -0.78 -0.62 2.66
CA GLU A 76 -1.80 0.24 2.07
C GLU A 76 -3.21 -0.08 2.60
N LEU A 77 -3.48 -1.35 2.91
CA LEU A 77 -4.73 -1.77 3.55
C LEU A 77 -4.85 -1.20 4.98
N GLU A 78 -3.80 -1.29 5.79
CA GLU A 78 -3.78 -0.73 7.14
C GLU A 78 -3.94 0.80 7.15
N ARG A 79 -3.31 1.48 6.19
CA ARG A 79 -3.43 2.94 6.02
C ARG A 79 -4.87 3.36 5.70
N GLN A 80 -5.55 2.62 4.83
CA GLN A 80 -6.95 2.88 4.50
C GLN A 80 -7.87 2.61 5.70
N SER A 81 -7.70 1.46 6.36
CA SER A 81 -8.49 1.05 7.53
C SER A 81 -8.45 2.08 8.67
N THR A 82 -7.27 2.63 8.97
CA THR A 82 -7.11 3.62 10.04
C THR A 82 -7.93 4.90 9.79
N SER A 83 -8.05 5.32 8.53
CA SER A 83 -8.81 6.53 8.16
C SER A 83 -10.32 6.30 8.33
N ASP A 84 -10.79 5.09 8.00
CA ASP A 84 -12.20 4.73 8.09
C ASP A 84 -12.69 4.67 9.55
N ILE A 85 -11.85 4.17 10.47
CA ILE A 85 -12.19 4.08 11.90
C ILE A 85 -12.56 5.46 12.48
N ILE A 86 -11.80 6.51 12.15
CA ILE A 86 -12.02 7.87 12.67
C ILE A 86 -13.38 8.41 12.21
N ILE A 87 -13.74 8.16 10.95
CA ILE A 87 -15.02 8.56 10.37
C ILE A 87 -16.17 7.85 11.08
N ILE A 88 -16.04 6.54 11.30
CA ILE A 88 -17.05 5.73 12.00
C ILE A 88 -17.26 6.26 13.42
N VAL A 89 -16.19 6.43 14.21
CA VAL A 89 -16.30 6.93 15.59
C VAL A 89 -16.98 8.30 15.64
N SER A 90 -16.61 9.21 14.74
CA SER A 90 -17.22 10.55 14.67
C SER A 90 -18.73 10.49 14.38
N SER A 91 -19.15 9.59 13.48
CA SER A 91 -20.57 9.39 13.18
C SER A 91 -21.37 8.90 14.39
N TYR A 92 -20.79 7.99 15.19
CA TYR A 92 -21.41 7.49 16.42
C TYR A 92 -21.52 8.57 17.50
N ILE A 93 -20.53 9.45 17.62
CA ILE A 93 -20.58 10.59 18.54
C ILE A 93 -21.76 11.51 18.18
N ILE A 94 -21.90 11.86 16.90
CA ILE A 94 -23.00 12.73 16.43
C ILE A 94 -24.36 12.07 16.69
N MET A 95 -24.51 10.77 16.36
CA MET A 95 -25.74 10.02 16.64
C MET A 95 -26.06 9.98 18.13
N PHE A 96 -25.07 9.73 18.99
CA PHE A 96 -25.24 9.68 20.44
C PHE A 96 -25.66 11.04 21.01
N THR A 97 -25.02 12.12 20.56
CA THR A 97 -25.40 13.49 20.93
C THR A 97 -26.83 13.80 20.51
N TYR A 98 -27.21 13.45 19.28
CA TYR A 98 -28.57 13.64 18.79
C TYR A 98 -29.61 12.91 19.67
N ILE A 99 -29.42 11.61 19.93
CA ILE A 99 -30.32 10.80 20.77
C ILE A 99 -30.42 11.41 22.17
N THR A 100 -29.29 11.80 22.76
CA THR A 100 -29.24 12.36 24.12
C THR A 100 -29.97 13.69 24.22
N ILE A 101 -29.81 14.59 23.23
CA ILE A 101 -30.54 15.87 23.19
C ILE A 101 -32.04 15.63 23.01
N CYS A 102 -32.42 14.75 22.08
CA CYS A 102 -33.82 14.43 21.83
C CYS A 102 -34.49 13.85 23.08
N LEU A 103 -33.91 12.86 23.75
CA LEU A 103 -34.50 12.30 24.97
C LEU A 103 -34.43 13.27 26.16
N GLY A 104 -33.36 14.06 26.29
CA GLY A 104 -33.19 15.01 27.39
C GLY A 104 -34.20 16.17 27.36
N GLN A 105 -34.64 16.60 26.17
CA GLN A 105 -35.65 17.66 26.05
C GLN A 105 -37.07 17.20 26.40
N TYR A 106 -37.43 15.92 26.24
CA TYR A 106 -38.76 15.43 26.61
C TYR A 106 -39.01 15.40 28.14
N ILE A 107 -37.95 15.38 28.97
CA ILE A 107 -38.10 15.28 30.43
C ILE A 107 -38.15 16.67 31.10
N SER A 108 -37.69 17.73 30.43
CA SER A 108 -37.61 19.09 31.01
C SER A 108 -38.88 19.95 30.85
N LEU A 109 -39.91 19.48 30.13
CA LEU A 109 -41.13 20.26 29.88
C LEU A 109 -42.40 19.52 30.34
N SER A 110 -42.45 19.23 31.63
CA SER A 110 -43.69 19.03 32.38
C SER A 110 -43.55 19.75 33.72
N ARG A 111 -43.84 21.05 33.72
CA ARG A 111 -44.15 21.83 34.91
C ARG A 111 -45.64 22.16 34.89
#